data_AF-A0A7D5MHJ2-F1
#
_entry.id   AF-A0A7D5MHJ2-F1
#
_cell.length_a   1.000
_cell.length_b   1.000
_cell.length_c   1.000
_cell.angle_alpha   90.00
_cell.angle_beta   90.00
_cell.angle_gamma   90.00
#
_symmetry.space_group_name_H-M   'P 1'
#
loop_
_entity.id
_entity.type
_entity.pdbx_description
1 polymer ?
#
loop_
_entity_poly.entity_id
_entity_poly.type
_entity_poly.pdbx_seq_one_letter_code
_entity_poly.pdbx_strand_id
1 'polypeptide(L)' 'MDSLPEGKALYVHHKRIPVFLLGELNERRFGYRIKEVSENMVYLLIFKE' A
#
# COMPACT_ATOMS: atom_id res chain seq x y z
N MET A 1 -9.46 8.68 2.03
CA MET A 1 -7.98 8.59 2.17
C MET A 1 -7.40 9.96 1.83
N ASP A 2 -7.98 11.01 2.41
CA ASP A 2 -8.11 12.32 1.73
C ASP A 2 -6.98 13.31 2.03
N SER A 3 -5.98 12.91 2.82
CA SER A 3 -4.73 13.67 2.95
C SER A 3 -3.62 12.76 3.47
N LEU A 4 -2.87 12.13 2.55
CA LEU A 4 -1.52 11.65 2.87
C LEU A 4 -0.59 12.88 2.78
N PRO A 5 0.01 13.34 3.88
CA PRO A 5 0.88 14.51 3.86
C PRO A 5 2.08 14.27 2.96
N GLU A 6 2.65 15.35 2.42
CA GLU A 6 3.85 15.28 1.59
C GLU A 6 5.02 14.67 2.40
N GLY A 7 5.79 13.79 1.76
CA GLY A 7 6.87 13.04 2.41
C GLY A 7 6.41 11.99 3.43
N LYS A 8 5.12 11.68 3.51
CA LYS A 8 4.58 10.59 4.35
C LYS A 8 4.13 9.41 3.50
N ALA A 9 4.19 8.22 4.10
CA ALA A 9 3.71 6.97 3.54
C ALA A 9 2.72 6.32 4.51
N LEU A 10 1.76 5.58 3.97
CA LEU A 10 0.87 4.73 4.74
C LEU A 10 1.48 3.34 4.87
N TYR A 11 1.63 2.87 6.10
CA TYR A 11 2.12 1.54 6.40
C TYR A 11 0.98 0.64 6.84
N VAL A 12 0.73 -0.42 6.07
CA VAL A 12 -0.43 -1.29 6.20
C VAL A 12 0.03 -2.71 6.53
N HIS A 13 -0.55 -3.30 7.58
CA HIS A 13 -0.38 -4.70 7.91
C HIS A 13 -1.59 -5.48 7.45
N HIS A 14 -1.38 -6.52 6.65
CA HIS A 14 -2.48 -7.33 6.17
C HIS A 14 -2.12 -8.79 5.98
N LYS A 15 -3.11 -9.69 6.04
CA LYS A 15 -2.85 -11.13 5.87
C LYS A 15 -2.54 -11.51 4.43
N ARG A 16 -3.25 -10.90 3.47
CA ARG A 16 -3.07 -11.03 2.02
C ARG A 16 -3.53 -9.73 1.37
N ILE A 17 -2.87 -9.28 0.31
CA ILE A 17 -3.26 -8.04 -0.38
C ILE A 17 -4.43 -8.31 -1.33
N PRO A 18 -5.52 -7.54 -1.26
CA PRO A 18 -6.58 -7.63 -2.25
C PRO A 18 -6.13 -7.07 -3.60
N VAL A 19 -6.35 -7.81 -4.69
CA VAL A 19 -5.89 -7.41 -6.05
C VAL A 19 -6.51 -6.09 -6.50
N PHE A 20 -7.76 -5.81 -6.13
CA PHE A 20 -8.43 -4.54 -6.48
C PHE A 20 -7.71 -3.31 -5.93
N LEU A 21 -7.07 -3.42 -4.77
CA LEU A 21 -6.36 -2.31 -4.12
C LEU A 21 -5.20 -1.84 -5.01
N LEU A 22 -4.51 -2.77 -5.68
CA LEU A 22 -3.39 -2.44 -6.57
C LEU A 22 -3.85 -1.63 -7.79
N GLY A 23 -5.04 -1.95 -8.31
CA GLY A 23 -5.68 -1.19 -9.39
C GLY A 23 -5.99 0.24 -8.96
N GLU A 24 -6.64 0.42 -7.81
CA GLU A 24 -6.96 1.74 -7.28
C GLU A 24 -5.71 2.58 -6.98
N LEU A 25 -4.64 1.97 -6.44
CA LEU A 25 -3.39 2.67 -6.18
C LEU A 25 -2.77 3.20 -7.49
N ASN A 26 -2.79 2.40 -8.56
CA ASN A 26 -2.28 2.80 -9.86
C ASN A 26 -3.14 3.92 -10.50
N GLU A 27 -4.46 3.80 -10.47
CA GLU A 27 -5.38 4.84 -10.99
C GLU A 27 -5.20 6.18 -10.28
N ARG A 28 -4.92 6.13 -8.97
CA ARG A 28 -4.70 7.32 -8.13
C ARG A 28 -3.24 7.79 -8.13
N ARG A 29 -2.35 7.19 -8.93
CA ARG A 29 -0.91 7.51 -9.02
C ARG A 29 -0.16 7.43 -7.69
N PHE A 30 -0.47 6.41 -6.90
CA PHE A 30 0.30 6.07 -5.70
C PHE A 30 1.31 4.97 -6.01
N GLY A 31 2.55 5.19 -5.58
CA GLY A 31 3.56 4.15 -5.50
C GLY A 31 3.29 3.22 -4.33
N TYR A 32 3.70 1.96 -4.45
CA TYR A 32 3.65 1.03 -3.33
C TYR A 32 4.83 0.06 -3.29
N ARG A 33 5.14 -0.45 -2.09
CA ARG A 33 6.09 -1.54 -1.85
C ARG A 33 5.43 -2.62 -1.02
N ILE A 34 5.62 -3.86 -1.42
CA ILE A 34 5.09 -5.05 -0.75
C ILE A 34 6.25 -5.83 -0.15
N LYS A 35 6.11 -6.25 1.09
CA LYS A 35 7.03 -7.16 1.77
C LYS A 35 6.25 -8.29 2.40
N GLU A 36 6.45 -9.50 1.90
CA GLU A 36 5.96 -10.73 2.53
C GLU A 36 6.84 -11.05 3.74
N VAL A 37 6.21 -11.26 4.89
CA VAL A 37 6.90 -11.50 6.18
C VAL A 37 6.66 -12.92 6.67
N SER A 38 5.48 -13.47 6.38
CA SER A 38 5.15 -14.87 6.57
C SER A 38 3.96 -15.25 5.67
N GLU A 39 3.59 -16.53 5.65
CA GLU A 39 2.44 -17.04 4.87
C GLU A 39 1.12 -16.28 5.09
N ASN A 40 0.97 -15.62 6.25
CA ASN A 40 -0.24 -14.89 6.62
C ASN A 40 0.04 -13.45 7.05
N MET A 41 1.19 -12.89 6.67
CA MET A 41 1.54 -11.52 7.01
C MET A 41 2.31 -10.86 5.86
N VAL A 42 1.72 -9.77 5.36
CA VAL A 42 2.27 -8.89 4.36
C VAL A 42 2.24 -7.46 4.87
N TYR A 43 3.36 -6.77 4.67
CA TYR A 43 3.50 -5.35 4.89
C TYR A 43 3.40 -4.63 3.55
N LEU A 44 2.48 -3.68 3.47
CA LEU A 44 2.25 -2.85 2.31
C LEU A 44 2.56 -1.40 2.70
N LEU A 45 3.51 -0.79 2.00
CA LEU A 45 3.84 0.62 2.12
C LEU A 45 3.27 1.35 0.90
N ILE A 46 2.40 2.32 1.10
CA ILE A 46 1.80 3.15 0.05
C ILE A 46 2.31 4.58 0.20
N PHE A 47 2.75 5.21 -0.87
CA PHE A 47 3.28 6.57 -0.86
C PHE A 47 2.82 7.33 -2.11
N LYS A 48 2.70 8.65 -2.00
CA LYS A 48 2.54 9.50 -3.18
C LYS A 48 3.86 9.50 -3.95
N GLU A 49 3.77 9.34 -5.27
CA GLU A 49 4.92 9.57 -6.16
C GLU A 49 5.34 11.04 -6.15
#